data_AF-A0A950HLD1-F1
#
_entry.id   AF-A0A950HLD1-F1
#
_cell.length_a   1.000
_cell.length_b   1.000
_cell.length_c   1.000
_cell.angle_alpha   90.00
_cell.angle_beta   90.00
_cell.angle_gamma   90.00
#
_symmetry.space_group_name_H-M   'P 1'
#
loop_
_entity.id
_entity.type
_entity.pdbx_description
1 polymer ?
#
loop_
_entity_poly.entity_id
_entity_poly.type
_entity_poly.pdbx_seq_one_letter_code
_entity_poly.pdbx_strand_id
1 'polypeptide(L)' 'MKAAVIGSLIVAASLWTLAPSPAQAWYCQASSNTGAWGWGTNYWLGAARQRALLECAVRTPRWGRCFITSCS' A
#
# COMPACT_ATOMS: atom_id res chain seq x y z
N MET A 1 -47.17 14.33 -44.61
CA MET A 1 -46.00 15.11 -44.15
C MET A 1 -45.42 14.37 -42.96
N LYS A 2 -44.23 13.77 -43.12
CA LYS A 2 -43.51 13.00 -42.10
C LYS A 2 -42.75 13.98 -41.23
N ALA A 3 -42.89 13.86 -39.91
CA ALA A 3 -41.90 14.36 -38.97
C ALA A 3 -41.83 13.34 -37.82
N ALA A 4 -40.93 12.38 -37.99
CA ALA A 4 -40.51 11.48 -36.93
C ALA A 4 -39.77 12.31 -35.88
N VAL A 5 -40.25 12.26 -34.64
CA VAL A 5 -39.55 12.85 -33.49
C VAL A 5 -38.38 11.94 -33.16
N ILE A 6 -37.23 12.18 -33.81
CA ILE A 6 -35.96 11.56 -33.50
C ILE A 6 -35.10 12.67 -32.90
N GLY A 7 -35.10 12.76 -31.57
CA GLY A 7 -34.39 13.81 -30.82
C GLY A 7 -33.45 13.20 -29.80
N SER A 8 -32.25 12.84 -30.27
CA SER A 8 -30.94 12.90 -29.62
C SER A 8 -30.85 12.51 -28.14
N LEU A 9 -30.47 11.26 -27.88
CA LEU A 9 -29.11 10.85 -27.49
C LEU A 9 -28.61 11.35 -26.11
N ILE A 10 -28.75 10.43 -25.14
CA ILE A 10 -27.77 10.03 -24.12
C ILE A 10 -27.20 11.15 -23.23
N VAL A 11 -27.89 11.39 -22.12
CA VAL A 11 -27.25 11.85 -20.88
C VAL A 11 -27.06 10.62 -20.00
N ALA A 12 -25.85 10.07 -19.98
CA ALA A 12 -25.39 9.20 -18.89
C ALA A 12 -23.89 9.43 -18.70
N ALA A 13 -23.60 10.27 -17.71
CA ALA A 13 -22.26 10.60 -17.25
C ALA A 13 -21.44 9.32 -17.00
N SER A 14 -20.57 8.98 -17.95
CA SER A 14 -19.60 7.89 -17.80
C SER A 14 -18.36 8.42 -17.07
N LEU A 15 -18.55 8.90 -15.84
CA LEU A 15 -17.45 9.39 -14.97
C LEU A 15 -17.02 8.37 -13.89
N TRP A 16 -17.47 7.13 -14.02
CA TRP A 16 -17.13 6.04 -13.11
C TRP A 16 -16.47 4.98 -14.00
N THR A 17 -15.16 4.77 -13.99
CA THR A 17 -14.41 4.28 -12.83
C THR A 17 -12.90 4.52 -13.03
N LEU A 18 -12.34 5.58 -12.42
CA LEU A 18 -10.94 5.48 -11.98
C LEU A 18 -10.94 4.54 -10.78
N ALA A 19 -10.90 3.23 -11.04
CA ALA A 19 -10.57 2.28 -9.98
C ALA A 19 -9.19 2.71 -9.43
N PRO A 20 -9.03 2.93 -8.11
CA PRO A 20 -7.70 3.11 -7.57
C PRO A 20 -6.93 1.83 -7.93
N SER A 21 -5.87 1.95 -8.72
CA SER A 21 -4.89 0.88 -8.82
C SER A 21 -4.48 0.54 -7.38
N PRO A 22 -4.34 -0.75 -7.00
CA PRO A 22 -3.72 -1.06 -5.74
C PRO A 22 -2.34 -0.42 -5.82
N ALA A 23 -2.11 0.67 -5.07
CA ALA A 23 -0.79 1.22 -4.94
C ALA A 23 0.07 0.08 -4.40
N GLN A 24 0.94 -0.45 -5.26
CA GLN A 24 1.79 -1.60 -4.96
C GLN A 24 2.77 -1.14 -3.86
N ALA A 25 2.33 -1.26 -2.62
CA ALA A 25 3.12 -0.91 -1.46
C ALA A 25 3.63 -2.21 -0.87
N TRP A 26 4.95 -2.35 -0.85
CA TRP A 26 5.60 -3.40 -0.11
C TRP A 26 5.28 -3.24 1.37
N TYR A 27 4.83 -4.31 1.98
CA TYR A 27 4.66 -4.44 3.41
C TYR A 27 5.76 -5.36 3.94
N CYS A 28 6.66 -4.81 4.75
CA CYS A 28 7.71 -5.58 5.39
C CYS A 28 7.51 -5.64 6.90
N GLN A 29 7.90 -6.77 7.49
CA GLN A 29 7.89 -6.99 8.92
C GLN A 29 9.29 -7.34 9.40
N ALA A 30 9.64 -6.86 10.60
CA ALA A 30 10.90 -7.10 11.25
C ALA A 30 10.67 -7.60 12.68
N SER A 31 11.52 -8.50 13.14
CA SER A 31 11.48 -9.03 14.49
C SER A 31 12.88 -9.06 15.11
N SER A 32 12.91 -8.97 16.43
CA SER A 32 14.12 -8.99 17.23
C SER A 32 14.24 -10.26 18.06
N ASN A 33 15.48 -10.66 18.33
CA ASN A 33 15.79 -11.75 19.26
C ASN A 33 15.32 -11.48 20.70
N THR A 34 14.94 -10.25 21.04
CA THR A 34 14.38 -9.88 22.35
C THR A 34 12.85 -9.87 22.38
N GLY A 35 12.19 -10.28 21.29
CA GLY A 35 10.72 -10.31 21.17
C GLY A 35 10.08 -8.99 20.70
N ALA A 36 10.87 -7.94 20.45
CA ALA A 36 10.38 -6.71 19.84
C ALA A 36 10.11 -6.91 18.35
N TRP A 37 9.13 -6.19 17.81
CA TRP A 37 8.73 -6.28 16.40
C TRP A 37 8.39 -4.91 15.81
N GLY A 38 8.53 -4.81 14.49
CA GLY A 38 8.26 -3.62 13.71
C GLY A 38 7.72 -3.96 12.33
N TRP A 39 7.12 -2.98 11.68
CA TRP A 39 6.57 -3.13 10.33
C TRP A 39 6.79 -1.85 9.55
N GLY A 40 6.76 -1.93 8.23
CA GLY A 40 6.98 -0.79 7.37
C GLY A 40 6.33 -0.99 6.02
N THR A 41 5.71 0.08 5.51
CA THR A 41 5.13 0.07 4.17
C THR A 41 5.77 1.14 3.30
N ASN A 42 6.02 0.81 2.04
CA ASN A 42 6.48 1.76 1.05
C ASN A 42 6.31 1.22 -0.38
N TYR A 43 6.20 2.11 -1.36
CA TYR A 43 6.26 1.74 -2.77
C TYR A 43 7.61 1.08 -3.16
N TRP A 44 8.69 1.46 -2.48
CA TRP A 44 10.02 0.89 -2.68
C TRP A 44 10.35 -0.13 -1.58
N LEU A 45 10.68 -1.38 -1.97
CA LEU A 45 11.02 -2.47 -1.05
C LEU A 45 12.13 -2.08 -0.05
N GLY A 46 13.17 -1.36 -0.52
CA GLY A 46 14.26 -0.90 0.35
C GLY A 46 13.77 0.03 1.46
N ALA A 47 12.89 0.97 1.13
CA ALA A 47 12.32 1.89 2.11
C ALA A 47 11.33 1.18 3.07
N ALA A 48 10.55 0.21 2.58
CA ALA A 48 9.67 -0.60 3.44
C ALA A 48 10.49 -1.40 4.47
N ARG A 49 11.59 -2.04 4.03
CA ARG A 49 12.53 -2.75 4.92
C ARG A 49 13.16 -1.82 5.95
N GLN A 50 13.63 -0.65 5.52
CA GLN A 50 14.28 0.30 6.42
C GLN A 50 13.30 0.80 7.48
N ARG A 51 12.04 1.09 7.11
CA ARG A 51 10.98 1.44 8.07
C ARG A 51 10.71 0.31 9.06
N ALA A 52 10.57 -0.92 8.58
CA ALA A 52 10.33 -2.08 9.45
C ALA A 52 11.47 -2.29 10.46
N LEU A 53 12.73 -2.18 10.00
CA LEU A 53 13.91 -2.30 10.86
C LEU A 53 14.00 -1.16 11.87
N LEU A 54 13.67 0.08 11.47
CA LEU A 54 13.66 1.23 12.36
C LEU A 54 12.60 1.08 13.47
N GLU A 55 11.37 0.71 13.10
CA GLU A 55 10.28 0.45 14.04
C GLU A 55 10.65 -0.64 15.05
N CYS A 56 11.28 -1.72 14.57
CA CYS A 56 11.80 -2.77 15.43
C CYS A 56 12.90 -2.21 16.36
N ALA A 57 13.90 -1.53 15.82
CA ALA A 57 15.05 -1.03 16.58
C ALA A 57 14.68 -0.05 17.69
N VAL A 58 13.67 0.80 17.48
CA VAL A 58 13.16 1.73 18.51
C VAL A 58 12.57 0.98 19.72
N ARG A 59 11.98 -0.20 19.48
CA ARG A 59 11.35 -1.03 20.52
C ARG A 59 12.29 -2.07 21.11
N THR A 60 13.46 -2.26 20.50
CA THR A 60 14.45 -3.25 20.92
C THR A 60 15.42 -2.68 21.96
N PRO A 61 15.63 -3.35 23.11
CA PRO A 61 16.64 -2.95 24.10
C PRO A 61 18.05 -2.90 23.49
N ARG A 62 18.96 -2.13 24.10
CA ARG A 62 20.38 -2.12 23.70
C ARG A 62 20.90 -3.57 23.59
N TRP A 63 21.61 -3.86 22.49
CA TRP A 63 22.17 -5.16 22.09
C TRP A 63 21.22 -6.14 21.39
N GLY A 64 19.92 -5.87 21.32
CA GLY A 64 19.03 -6.65 20.47
C GLY A 64 19.26 -6.35 19.00
N ARG A 65 19.19 -7.38 18.15
CA ARG A 65 19.30 -7.24 16.70
C ARG A 65 17.91 -7.41 16.09
N CYS A 66 17.62 -6.62 15.07
CA CYS A 66 16.39 -6.70 14.29
C CYS A 66 16.68 -7.30 12.92
N PHE A 67 15.79 -8.18 12.46
CA PHE A 67 15.90 -8.86 11.17
C PHE A 67 14.56 -8.82 10.46
N ILE A 68 14.58 -8.70 9.12
CA ILE A 68 13.37 -8.81 8.31
C ILE A 68 12.88 -10.26 8.33
N THR A 69 11.62 -10.47 8.69
CA THR A 69 10.98 -11.79 8.71
C THR A 69 10.13 -12.02 7.47
N SER A 70 9.49 -10.98 6.93
CA SER A 70 8.66 -11.08 5.73
C SER A 70 8.60 -9.75 4.98
N CYS A 71 8.41 -9.84 3.65
CA CYS A 71 8.01 -8.72 2.80
C CYS A 71 7.04 -9.25 1.74
N SER A 72 5.93 -8.55 1.55
CA SER A 72 4.87 -8.85 0.58
C SER A 72 4.50 -7.63 -0.23
#